data_AF-A0A1A7PCR4-F1
#
_entry.id   AF-A0A1A7PCR4-F1
#
_cell.length_a   1.000
_cell.length_b   1.000
_cell.length_c   1.000
_cell.angle_alpha   90.00
_cell.angle_beta   90.00
_cell.angle_gamma   90.00
#
_symmetry.space_group_name_H-M   'P 1'
#
loop_
_entity.id
_entity.type
_entity.pdbx_description
1 polymer ?
#
loop_
_entity_poly.entity_id
_entity_poly.type
_entity_poly.pdbx_seq_one_letter_code
_entity_poly.pdbx_strand_id
1 'polypeptide(L)'
;TAATQTAFDVVQNEFAGSLFRRINTADSDIQLLIGSKKFTEGWSSWRVSTMGLLNMGKSEGSQIIQLFGRGVRLKGKDFSLKRTNENERPQGVFLEKLETLNIFGISAGYMEEFKKYLKEEGITPPDEMLTVKFNVRPNVPSGKLKTLRLKDGYKDNQKMGFKRQVRELAFFEMPATYQGKSKPIQVELDLYPKIEVLSSKQISTPIDKREKNRLDSSLFEAFDWEAIYLALWHYKWQRSWWNLRLSKEKIKAFAVKNDWYTLFIPKNQLVVRQFADIQKQQEILIELLQLYMSRFYQTLKGLYEGQFYETVLVDQDDPALQNQYTFKVENNDSGKAYRNKLLQLQEILENGTLKEAMGWQMPNITAICFEPHLYYPIMTLKNAETLPLTMKPMDMNENSEIRFVQDLQQANEDGRLRSWIGNKDLYLLRNAANKSKGLGFALAGNFYPDFLLWLLDSATGEQWLSFIDPKGILHMSLDHPKFGLATEIKQLQHKLNLDMTLNAFILSITEWEQLINRLDRSSYSEKNILFMQDKDYLQQMFAKILSDA
;
A
#
# COMPACT_ATOMS: atom_id res chain seq x y z
N THR A 1 -24.08 24.99 44.03
CA THR A 1 -24.92 23.84 43.63
C THR A 1 -25.44 24.11 42.24
N ALA A 2 -25.22 23.20 41.29
CA ALA A 2 -25.55 23.32 39.87
C ALA A 2 -27.06 23.17 39.59
N ALA A 3 -27.89 23.86 40.36
CA ALA A 3 -29.35 23.73 40.31
C ALA A 3 -30.03 24.87 39.51
N THR A 4 -29.27 25.79 38.91
CA THR A 4 -29.82 26.98 38.23
C THR A 4 -29.20 27.28 36.87
N GLN A 5 -28.61 26.29 36.20
CA GLN A 5 -28.25 26.41 34.77
C GLN A 5 -29.24 25.61 33.91
N THR A 6 -30.10 26.34 33.20
CA THR A 6 -31.15 25.83 32.29
C THR A 6 -30.64 25.51 30.87
N ALA A 7 -29.32 25.43 30.67
CA ALA A 7 -28.73 25.17 29.35
C ALA A 7 -28.63 23.67 29.00
N PHE A 8 -28.93 22.78 29.96
CA PHE A 8 -28.84 21.34 29.78
C PHE A 8 -30.08 20.67 30.34
N ASP A 9 -30.67 19.74 29.59
CA ASP A 9 -31.73 18.87 30.09
C ASP A 9 -31.12 17.89 31.11
N VAL A 10 -31.36 18.16 32.39
CA VAL A 10 -30.92 17.30 33.49
C VAL A 10 -32.04 16.31 33.79
N VAL A 11 -31.86 15.07 33.35
CA VAL A 11 -32.76 13.96 33.70
C VAL A 11 -32.10 13.10 34.77
N GLN A 12 -32.62 13.14 36.00
CA GLN A 12 -32.29 12.15 37.03
C GLN A 12 -33.08 10.88 36.76
N ASN A 13 -32.39 9.80 36.41
CA ASN A 13 -33.02 8.52 36.07
C ASN A 13 -32.60 7.45 37.08
N GLU A 14 -33.39 7.27 38.14
CA GLU A 14 -33.15 6.28 39.20
C GLU A 14 -33.47 4.83 38.75
N PHE A 15 -34.15 4.66 37.61
CA PHE A 15 -34.58 3.36 37.08
C PHE A 15 -33.77 2.88 35.86
N ALA A 16 -32.87 3.71 35.31
CA ALA A 16 -31.98 3.29 34.24
C ALA A 16 -30.86 2.40 34.78
N GLY A 17 -30.56 1.29 34.09
CA GLY A 17 -29.38 0.48 34.38
C GLY A 17 -28.11 1.35 34.37
N SER A 18 -27.15 1.03 35.26
CA SER A 18 -25.92 1.80 35.46
C SER A 18 -25.31 2.31 34.14
N LEU A 19 -25.15 3.64 33.99
CA LEU A 19 -24.53 4.27 32.82
C LEU A 19 -23.12 3.71 32.56
N PHE A 20 -22.41 3.29 33.61
CA PHE A 20 -21.12 2.61 33.53
C PHE A 20 -21.20 1.19 32.93
N ARG A 21 -22.35 0.52 33.03
CA ARG A 21 -22.59 -0.73 32.32
C ARG A 21 -22.92 -0.44 30.86
N ARG A 22 -23.70 0.62 30.61
CA ARG A 22 -24.12 1.01 29.26
C ARG A 22 -22.95 1.45 28.40
N ILE A 23 -21.98 2.22 28.92
CA ILE A 23 -20.80 2.67 28.15
C ILE A 23 -20.06 1.51 27.44
N ASN A 24 -20.11 0.29 27.98
CA ASN A 24 -19.43 -0.89 27.44
C ASN A 24 -20.22 -1.63 26.36
N THR A 25 -21.49 -1.28 26.14
CA THR A 25 -22.34 -1.87 25.09
C THR A 25 -21.95 -1.31 23.73
N ALA A 26 -22.11 -2.09 22.66
CA ALA A 26 -21.67 -1.70 21.32
C ALA A 26 -22.48 -0.51 20.76
N ASP A 27 -23.74 -0.42 21.18
CA ASP A 27 -24.73 0.59 20.81
C ASP A 27 -24.74 1.82 21.75
N SER A 28 -23.82 1.90 22.73
CA SER A 28 -23.81 3.06 23.62
C SER A 28 -23.46 4.34 22.88
N ASP A 29 -24.38 5.29 23.03
CA ASP A 29 -24.29 6.71 22.71
C ASP A 29 -23.31 7.50 23.60
N ILE A 30 -22.85 6.92 24.71
CA ILE A 30 -21.94 7.57 25.67
C ILE A 30 -20.51 7.52 25.11
N GLN A 31 -19.98 8.69 24.72
CA GLN A 31 -18.64 8.85 24.18
C GLN A 31 -17.69 9.65 25.10
N LEU A 32 -18.23 10.37 26.08
CA LEU A 32 -17.48 11.22 26.98
C LEU A 32 -17.89 10.96 28.43
N LEU A 33 -16.90 10.70 29.28
CA LEU A 33 -17.06 10.54 30.71
C LEU A 33 -16.25 11.61 31.42
N ILE A 34 -16.92 12.47 32.19
CA ILE A 34 -16.27 13.49 33.02
C ILE A 34 -16.61 13.19 34.46
N GLY A 35 -15.58 13.12 35.30
CA GLY A 35 -15.72 12.61 36.64
C GLY A 35 -14.67 13.13 37.60
N SER A 36 -15.02 13.17 38.89
CA SER A 36 -14.08 13.46 39.97
C SER A 36 -13.42 12.18 40.49
N LYS A 37 -12.69 12.26 41.61
CA LYS A 37 -11.96 11.16 42.23
C LYS A 37 -12.75 9.84 42.39
N LYS A 38 -14.08 9.88 42.49
CA LYS A 38 -14.93 8.68 42.56
C LYS A 38 -14.89 7.79 41.31
N PHE A 39 -14.29 8.26 40.22
CA PHE A 39 -14.08 7.51 38.98
C PHE A 39 -12.73 6.77 38.95
N THR A 40 -11.90 6.81 39.98
CA THR A 40 -10.68 5.97 40.00
C THR A 40 -11.01 4.50 40.26
N GLU A 41 -12.19 4.17 40.80
CA GLU A 41 -12.60 2.82 41.18
C GLU A 41 -13.99 2.48 40.61
N GLY A 42 -14.31 1.20 40.46
CA GLY A 42 -15.68 0.75 40.12
C GLY A 42 -16.10 0.81 38.64
N TRP A 43 -15.20 1.15 37.71
CA TRP A 43 -15.50 1.03 36.27
C TRP A 43 -14.30 0.53 35.45
N SER A 44 -14.61 -0.25 34.41
CA SER A 44 -13.66 -0.79 33.43
C SER A 44 -14.30 -0.67 32.05
N SER A 45 -13.59 -0.07 31.09
CA SER A 45 -14.06 0.02 29.71
C SER A 45 -12.95 -0.22 28.71
N TRP A 46 -13.29 -0.96 27.65
CA TRP A 46 -12.41 -1.22 26.50
C TRP A 46 -12.49 -0.13 25.42
N ARG A 47 -13.35 0.87 25.62
CA ARG A 47 -13.66 1.92 24.63
C ARG A 47 -12.91 3.23 24.89
N VAL A 48 -11.95 3.21 25.82
CA VAL A 48 -11.17 4.40 26.18
C VAL A 48 -10.04 4.58 25.17
N SER A 49 -10.15 5.58 24.29
CA SER A 49 -9.08 5.99 23.36
C SER A 49 -8.43 7.32 23.73
N THR A 50 -9.03 8.07 24.65
CA THR A 50 -8.50 9.35 25.13
C THR A 50 -8.77 9.50 26.63
N MET A 51 -7.76 9.96 27.36
CA MET A 51 -7.81 10.20 28.79
C MET A 51 -7.25 11.59 29.10
N GLY A 52 -8.09 12.42 29.71
CA GLY A 52 -7.73 13.77 30.15
C GLY A 52 -7.63 13.84 31.67
N LEU A 53 -6.47 14.27 32.18
CA LEU A 53 -6.20 14.44 33.60
C LEU A 53 -6.19 15.95 33.94
N LEU A 54 -7.27 16.41 34.58
CA LEU A 54 -7.49 17.81 34.93
C LEU A 54 -7.44 17.95 36.47
N ASN A 55 -6.48 18.70 37.01
CA ASN A 55 -6.37 19.02 38.45
C ASN A 55 -6.46 17.83 39.43
N MET A 56 -5.85 16.69 39.10
CA MET A 56 -5.60 15.62 40.07
C MET A 56 -4.50 16.07 41.06
N GLY A 57 -4.28 15.38 42.18
CA GLY A 57 -3.28 15.74 43.20
C GLY A 57 -1.90 15.13 42.96
N LYS A 58 -0.82 15.63 43.62
CA LYS A 58 0.53 15.04 43.57
C LYS A 58 0.66 13.67 44.26
N SER A 59 -0.28 13.30 45.13
CA SER A 59 -0.27 12.06 45.93
C SER A 59 -0.98 10.88 45.26
N GLU A 60 -1.38 11.00 44.00
CA GLU A 60 -2.29 10.06 43.33
C GLU A 60 -1.60 9.11 42.34
N GLY A 61 -0.26 9.06 42.34
CA GLY A 61 0.55 8.29 41.38
C GLY A 61 0.13 6.82 41.19
N SER A 62 -0.12 6.10 42.27
CA SER A 62 -0.58 4.70 42.21
C SER A 62 -1.99 4.53 41.61
N GLN A 63 -2.89 5.49 41.85
CA GLN A 63 -4.26 5.46 41.30
C GLN A 63 -4.27 5.83 39.81
N ILE A 64 -3.35 6.69 39.39
CA ILE A 64 -3.18 7.09 37.99
C ILE A 64 -2.60 5.93 37.17
N ILE A 65 -1.62 5.20 37.69
CA ILE A 65 -1.10 3.97 37.05
C ILE A 65 -2.23 2.95 36.86
N GLN A 66 -3.08 2.75 37.87
CA GLN A 66 -4.26 1.88 37.76
C GLN A 66 -5.26 2.38 36.70
N LEU A 67 -5.43 3.70 36.56
CA LEU A 67 -6.28 4.32 35.55
C LEU A 67 -5.71 4.05 34.13
N PHE A 68 -4.39 4.20 33.94
CA PHE A 68 -3.73 3.89 32.67
C PHE A 68 -3.81 2.41 32.34
N GLY A 69 -3.61 1.52 33.31
CA GLY A 69 -3.80 0.08 33.15
C GLY A 69 -5.22 -0.30 32.68
N ARG A 70 -6.22 0.56 32.90
CA ARG A 70 -7.58 0.42 32.35
C ARG A 70 -7.72 1.02 30.96
N GLY A 71 -6.98 2.07 30.64
CA GLY A 71 -7.01 2.71 29.31
C GLY A 71 -6.18 2.01 28.24
N VAL A 72 -5.10 1.30 28.60
CA VAL A 72 -4.27 0.55 27.65
C VAL A 72 -4.91 -0.76 27.19
N ARG A 73 -5.97 -1.19 27.90
CA ARG A 73 -6.74 -2.38 27.62
C ARG A 73 -7.56 -2.18 26.36
N LEU A 74 -7.32 -3.04 25.38
CA LEU A 74 -8.12 -3.09 24.17
C LEU A 74 -8.97 -4.34 24.20
N LYS A 75 -10.23 -4.20 23.76
CA LYS A 75 -11.05 -5.38 23.47
C LYS A 75 -10.35 -6.23 22.40
N GLY A 76 -9.71 -5.56 21.44
CA GLY A 76 -9.14 -6.19 20.27
C GLY A 76 -10.23 -6.76 19.37
N LYS A 77 -9.86 -7.06 18.13
CA LYS A 77 -10.72 -7.82 17.23
C LYS A 77 -10.97 -9.21 17.81
N ASP A 78 -12.23 -9.66 17.84
CA ASP A 78 -12.62 -10.97 18.38
C ASP A 78 -12.14 -11.25 19.81
N PHE A 79 -12.12 -10.21 20.66
CA PHE A 79 -11.60 -10.33 22.02
C PHE A 79 -10.12 -10.76 22.08
N SER A 80 -9.33 -10.47 21.04
CA SER A 80 -7.91 -10.83 20.97
C SER A 80 -7.06 -10.16 22.04
N LEU A 81 -7.57 -9.10 22.67
CA LEU A 81 -6.83 -8.23 23.60
C LEU A 81 -5.56 -7.62 22.99
N LYS A 82 -5.44 -7.64 21.66
CA LYS A 82 -4.28 -7.17 20.89
C LYS A 82 -4.66 -6.01 19.98
N ARG A 83 -3.65 -5.20 19.65
CA ARG A 83 -3.75 -4.15 18.63
C ARG A 83 -3.84 -4.77 17.26
N THR A 84 -4.60 -4.14 16.38
CA THR A 84 -4.69 -4.55 14.97
C THR A 84 -3.39 -4.19 14.27
N ASN A 85 -2.78 -5.17 13.60
CA ASN A 85 -1.60 -4.95 12.79
C ASN A 85 -1.91 -4.00 11.63
N GLU A 86 -0.91 -3.29 11.13
CA GLU A 86 -1.09 -2.30 10.05
C GLU A 86 -1.74 -2.93 8.80
N ASN A 87 -1.42 -4.19 8.52
CA ASN A 87 -1.95 -4.98 7.40
C ASN A 87 -3.39 -5.48 7.60
N GLU A 88 -3.87 -5.51 8.84
CA GLU A 88 -5.20 -6.00 9.22
C GLU A 88 -6.18 -4.84 9.47
N ARG A 89 -5.66 -3.61 9.43
CA ARG A 89 -6.41 -2.41 9.75
C ARG A 89 -7.36 -2.06 8.60
N PRO A 90 -8.68 -1.95 8.86
CA PRO A 90 -9.60 -1.48 7.83
C PRO A 90 -9.22 -0.05 7.43
N GLN A 91 -9.19 0.23 6.12
CA GLN A 91 -8.90 1.57 5.63
C GLN A 91 -10.08 2.51 5.91
N GLY A 92 -9.78 3.75 6.32
CA GLY A 92 -10.78 4.82 6.48
C GLY A 92 -11.49 4.90 7.84
N VAL A 93 -11.26 3.95 8.76
CA VAL A 93 -11.85 3.97 10.11
C VAL A 93 -10.94 4.58 11.18
N PHE A 94 -9.73 5.00 10.81
CA PHE A 94 -8.70 5.53 11.73
C PHE A 94 -8.50 4.68 12.99
N LEU A 95 -8.58 3.34 12.84
CA LEU A 95 -8.52 2.41 13.95
C LEU A 95 -7.20 2.55 14.71
N GLU A 96 -6.12 3.00 14.04
CA GLU A 96 -4.86 3.34 14.69
C GLU A 96 -5.03 4.35 15.81
N LYS A 97 -5.90 5.34 15.61
CA LYS A 97 -6.16 6.39 16.59
C LYS A 97 -7.06 5.90 17.72
N LEU A 98 -7.95 4.95 17.44
CA LEU A 98 -8.85 4.35 18.42
C LEU A 98 -8.15 3.30 19.30
N GLU A 99 -7.16 2.60 18.75
CA GLU A 99 -6.31 1.62 19.47
C GLU A 99 -5.12 2.26 20.19
N THR A 100 -4.90 3.56 19.94
CA THR A 100 -3.91 4.36 20.64
C THR A 100 -4.59 5.08 21.80
N LEU A 101 -4.15 4.81 23.02
CA LEU A 101 -4.56 5.60 24.18
C LEU A 101 -3.84 6.95 24.15
N ASN A 102 -4.59 8.02 23.91
CA ASN A 102 -4.09 9.38 23.97
C ASN A 102 -4.22 9.91 25.39
N ILE A 103 -3.13 10.37 25.99
CA ILE A 103 -3.12 10.89 27.36
C ILE A 103 -2.78 12.38 27.32
N PHE A 104 -3.63 13.19 27.96
CA PHE A 104 -3.42 14.62 28.12
C PHE A 104 -3.46 14.97 29.61
N GLY A 105 -2.51 15.78 30.08
CA GLY A 105 -2.47 16.27 31.45
C GLY A 105 -2.13 17.76 31.49
N ILE A 106 -2.81 18.50 32.38
CA ILE A 106 -2.51 19.93 32.60
C ILE A 106 -1.23 20.11 33.43
N SER A 107 -0.90 19.13 34.29
CA SER A 107 0.31 19.14 35.13
C SER A 107 1.38 18.20 34.58
N ALA A 108 2.58 18.73 34.37
CA ALA A 108 3.73 17.99 33.85
C ALA A 108 4.17 16.80 34.73
N GLY A 109 3.87 16.85 36.05
CA GLY A 109 4.30 15.81 36.99
C GLY A 109 3.76 14.41 36.68
N TYR A 110 2.57 14.30 36.09
CA TYR A 110 1.95 13.01 35.75
C TYR A 110 2.64 12.30 34.60
N MET A 111 3.09 13.06 33.61
CA MET A 111 3.73 12.49 32.44
C MET A 111 5.09 11.90 32.82
N GLU A 112 5.79 12.50 33.77
CA GLU A 112 7.05 11.97 34.28
C GLU A 112 6.88 10.64 35.04
N GLU A 113 5.89 10.53 35.92
CA GLU A 113 5.61 9.27 36.63
C GLU A 113 5.15 8.15 35.69
N PHE A 114 4.34 8.50 34.68
CA PHE A 114 3.93 7.56 33.64
C PHE A 114 5.11 7.05 32.79
N LYS A 115 6.02 7.95 32.38
CA LYS A 115 7.25 7.55 31.69
C LYS A 115 8.10 6.63 32.54
N LYS A 116 8.23 6.90 33.85
CA LYS A 116 8.95 6.03 34.78
C LYS A 116 8.34 4.63 34.82
N TYR A 117 7.02 4.53 34.89
CA TYR A 117 6.31 3.24 34.83
C TYR A 117 6.55 2.49 33.50
N LEU A 118 6.46 3.18 32.35
CA LEU A 118 6.73 2.55 31.05
C LEU A 118 8.16 1.99 30.97
N LYS A 119 9.14 2.70 31.57
CA LYS A 119 10.52 2.21 31.67
C LYS A 119 10.65 0.97 32.54
N GLU A 120 9.94 0.91 33.67
CA GLU A 120 9.89 -0.27 34.55
C GLU A 120 9.30 -1.49 33.81
N GLU A 121 8.37 -1.28 32.87
CA GLU A 121 7.79 -2.31 32.00
C GLU A 121 8.61 -2.59 30.71
N GLY A 122 9.78 -1.95 30.55
CA GLY A 122 10.68 -2.14 29.40
C GLY A 122 10.26 -1.43 28.10
N ILE A 123 9.30 -0.52 28.14
CA ILE A 123 8.83 0.26 26.99
C ILE A 123 9.55 1.61 26.96
N THR A 124 10.29 1.90 25.88
CA THR A 124 10.94 3.20 25.70
C THR A 124 9.94 4.24 25.18
N PRO A 125 9.73 5.38 25.89
CA PRO A 125 8.85 6.44 25.43
C PRO A 125 9.29 7.01 24.05
N PRO A 126 8.36 7.41 23.16
CA PRO A 126 8.70 7.90 21.82
C PRO A 126 9.59 9.16 21.78
N ASP A 127 9.51 10.01 22.80
CA ASP A 127 10.34 11.22 22.96
C ASP A 127 11.77 10.90 23.43
N GLU A 128 12.00 9.68 23.93
CA GLU A 128 13.32 9.20 24.30
C GLU A 128 13.99 8.39 23.19
N MET A 129 13.29 8.11 22.08
CA MET A 129 13.89 7.44 20.93
C MET A 129 14.95 8.31 20.26
N LEU A 130 16.10 7.71 19.97
CA LEU A 130 17.17 8.33 19.20
C LEU A 130 16.77 8.36 17.73
N THR A 131 16.83 9.53 17.10
CA THR A 131 16.62 9.66 15.66
C THR A 131 17.96 9.63 14.94
N VAL A 132 18.11 8.73 13.97
CA VAL A 132 19.27 8.67 13.08
C VAL A 132 18.79 8.99 11.67
N LYS A 133 19.31 10.08 11.11
CA LYS A 133 19.13 10.43 9.70
C LYS A 133 20.29 9.82 8.91
N PHE A 134 19.96 8.91 8.01
CA PHE A 134 20.93 8.19 7.19
C PHE A 134 20.81 8.67 5.75
N ASN A 135 21.81 9.40 5.26
CA ASN A 135 21.86 9.82 3.87
C ASN A 135 22.32 8.67 3.00
N VAL A 136 21.66 8.45 1.87
CA VAL A 136 22.17 7.51 0.87
C VAL A 136 23.18 8.22 -0.03
N ARG A 137 24.01 7.44 -0.71
CA ARG A 137 24.92 7.94 -1.73
C ARG A 137 24.23 7.89 -3.10
N PRO A 138 24.03 9.03 -3.78
CA PRO A 138 23.55 9.03 -5.16
C PRO A 138 24.63 8.46 -6.09
N ASN A 139 24.19 7.77 -7.13
CA ASN A 139 25.05 7.20 -8.17
C ASN A 139 24.46 7.37 -9.57
N VAL A 140 23.74 8.48 -9.77
CA VAL A 140 23.15 8.79 -11.08
C VAL A 140 24.25 9.29 -12.02
N PRO A 141 24.38 8.71 -13.23
CA PRO A 141 25.34 9.17 -14.23
C PRO A 141 24.90 10.54 -14.78
N SER A 142 25.72 11.57 -14.56
CA SER A 142 25.39 12.96 -14.92
C SER A 142 25.06 13.12 -16.41
N GLY A 143 23.83 13.55 -16.70
CA GLY A 143 23.40 13.97 -18.05
C GLY A 143 23.29 12.86 -19.09
N LYS A 144 23.43 11.58 -18.71
CA LYS A 144 23.38 10.45 -19.65
C LYS A 144 22.04 9.73 -19.66
N LEU A 145 21.41 9.57 -18.49
CA LEU A 145 20.26 8.69 -18.35
C LEU A 145 18.96 9.42 -18.63
N LYS A 146 18.19 8.90 -19.57
CA LYS A 146 16.86 9.38 -19.93
C LYS A 146 15.77 8.50 -19.32
N THR A 147 14.64 9.07 -18.95
CA THR A 147 13.47 8.36 -18.43
C THR A 147 12.19 8.92 -19.04
N LEU A 148 11.07 8.23 -18.85
CA LEU A 148 9.77 8.64 -19.34
C LEU A 148 8.96 9.34 -18.23
N ARG A 149 8.54 10.60 -18.45
CA ARG A 149 7.74 11.38 -17.50
C ARG A 149 6.54 12.03 -18.18
N LEU A 150 5.44 12.18 -17.44
CA LEU A 150 4.29 12.94 -17.93
C LEU A 150 4.70 14.41 -18.03
N LYS A 151 4.49 15.01 -19.19
CA LYS A 151 4.80 16.41 -19.45
C LYS A 151 4.16 17.32 -18.40
N ASP A 152 4.92 18.30 -17.93
CA ASP A 152 4.40 19.23 -16.94
C ASP A 152 3.19 20.02 -17.49
N GLY A 153 2.22 20.28 -16.63
CA GLY A 153 0.94 20.87 -16.98
C GLY A 153 -0.19 19.86 -17.27
N TYR A 154 0.12 18.57 -17.45
CA TYR A 154 -0.87 17.51 -17.75
C TYR A 154 -1.29 16.67 -16.53
N LYS A 155 -0.74 16.93 -15.35
CA LYS A 155 -1.05 16.18 -14.12
C LYS A 155 -2.36 16.66 -13.49
N ASP A 156 -3.31 15.76 -13.31
CA ASP A 156 -4.55 15.95 -12.51
C ASP A 156 -5.29 17.27 -12.75
N ASN A 157 -5.13 18.25 -11.84
CA ASN A 157 -5.84 19.53 -11.79
C ASN A 157 -5.07 20.67 -12.48
N GLN A 158 -3.89 20.39 -13.05
CA GLN A 158 -3.14 21.37 -13.83
C GLN A 158 -3.91 21.80 -15.08
N LYS A 159 -3.46 22.87 -15.75
CA LYS A 159 -4.18 23.52 -16.87
C LYS A 159 -4.57 22.53 -17.97
N MET A 160 -3.65 21.65 -18.37
CA MET A 160 -3.88 20.60 -19.37
C MET A 160 -4.16 19.23 -18.74
N GLY A 161 -4.48 19.18 -17.43
CA GLY A 161 -4.70 17.94 -16.71
C GLY A 161 -6.02 17.27 -17.07
N PHE A 162 -6.05 15.93 -16.91
CA PHE A 162 -7.21 15.08 -17.23
C PHE A 162 -8.52 15.64 -16.67
N LYS A 163 -8.51 16.07 -15.40
CA LYS A 163 -9.73 16.55 -14.73
C LYS A 163 -10.28 17.83 -15.37
N ARG A 164 -9.39 18.72 -15.86
CA ARG A 164 -9.78 19.99 -16.49
C ARG A 164 -10.19 19.86 -17.95
N GLN A 165 -9.55 18.96 -18.68
CA GLN A 165 -9.74 18.80 -20.12
C GLN A 165 -10.88 17.83 -20.43
N VAL A 166 -10.98 16.71 -19.71
CA VAL A 166 -12.09 15.76 -19.86
C VAL A 166 -13.19 16.14 -18.89
N ARG A 167 -13.98 17.14 -19.30
CA ARG A 167 -15.18 17.58 -18.60
C ARG A 167 -16.33 16.64 -18.90
N GLU A 168 -17.26 16.54 -17.96
CA GLU A 168 -18.54 15.84 -18.16
C GLU A 168 -18.45 14.33 -18.37
N LEU A 169 -17.40 13.68 -17.86
CA LEU A 169 -17.25 12.24 -17.96
C LEU A 169 -18.42 11.52 -17.29
N ALA A 170 -19.29 10.86 -18.05
CA ALA A 170 -20.37 10.08 -17.50
C ALA A 170 -19.88 8.69 -17.08
N PHE A 171 -20.24 8.26 -15.86
CA PHE A 171 -19.90 6.93 -15.38
C PHE A 171 -20.57 5.86 -16.27
N PHE A 172 -19.80 4.82 -16.61
CA PHE A 172 -20.11 3.75 -17.58
C PHE A 172 -20.02 4.11 -19.06
N GLU A 173 -19.75 5.37 -19.41
CA GLU A 173 -19.67 5.79 -20.81
C GLU A 173 -18.23 6.10 -21.22
N MET A 174 -17.71 5.27 -22.13
CA MET A 174 -16.41 5.51 -22.74
C MET A 174 -16.57 6.61 -23.81
N PRO A 175 -15.86 7.76 -23.71
CA PRO A 175 -15.88 8.79 -24.73
C PRO A 175 -15.49 8.22 -26.11
N ALA A 176 -16.12 8.70 -27.18
CA ALA A 176 -15.90 8.19 -28.55
C ALA A 176 -14.42 8.13 -28.95
N THR A 177 -13.63 9.11 -28.51
CA THR A 177 -12.17 9.17 -28.73
C THR A 177 -11.39 7.99 -28.16
N TYR A 178 -11.95 7.30 -27.15
CA TYR A 178 -11.34 6.19 -26.42
C TYR A 178 -12.05 4.85 -26.63
N GLN A 179 -13.15 4.82 -27.39
CA GLN A 179 -13.82 3.56 -27.71
C GLN A 179 -12.90 2.62 -28.49
N GLY A 180 -12.87 1.34 -28.10
CA GLY A 180 -11.98 0.34 -28.69
C GLY A 180 -10.50 0.43 -28.30
N LYS A 181 -10.08 1.45 -27.53
CA LYS A 181 -8.68 1.64 -27.10
C LYS A 181 -8.33 0.97 -25.77
N SER A 182 -9.29 0.31 -25.12
CA SER A 182 -9.07 -0.47 -23.91
C SER A 182 -9.85 -1.76 -23.96
N LYS A 183 -9.32 -2.82 -23.34
CA LYS A 183 -10.08 -4.03 -23.06
C LYS A 183 -11.34 -3.71 -22.22
N PRO A 184 -12.40 -4.53 -22.32
CA PRO A 184 -13.55 -4.41 -21.43
C PRO A 184 -13.11 -4.39 -19.97
N ILE A 185 -13.63 -3.43 -19.20
CA ILE A 185 -13.29 -3.28 -17.79
C ILE A 185 -14.03 -4.37 -17.01
N GLN A 186 -13.27 -5.21 -16.32
CA GLN A 186 -13.80 -6.18 -15.37
C GLN A 186 -13.15 -5.98 -14.00
N VAL A 187 -13.88 -6.25 -12.91
CA VAL A 187 -13.35 -6.19 -11.55
C VAL A 187 -13.49 -7.51 -10.82
N GLU A 188 -12.62 -7.73 -9.85
CA GLU A 188 -12.60 -8.93 -9.04
C GLU A 188 -12.79 -8.54 -7.58
N LEU A 189 -13.67 -9.24 -6.88
CA LEU A 189 -13.88 -9.09 -5.45
C LEU A 189 -13.83 -10.47 -4.78
N ASP A 190 -12.96 -10.60 -3.79
CA ASP A 190 -12.82 -11.82 -3.00
C ASP A 190 -13.25 -11.59 -1.55
N LEU A 191 -14.31 -12.29 -1.15
CA LEU A 191 -14.89 -12.17 0.18
C LEU A 191 -14.46 -13.29 1.12
N TYR A 192 -13.72 -14.32 0.65
CA TYR A 192 -13.24 -15.40 1.51
C TYR A 192 -12.39 -14.89 2.68
N PRO A 193 -11.41 -13.98 2.49
CA PRO A 193 -10.64 -13.44 3.61
C PRO A 193 -11.53 -12.77 4.67
N LYS A 194 -12.56 -12.03 4.25
CA LYS A 194 -13.50 -11.38 5.17
C LYS A 194 -14.34 -12.42 5.93
N ILE A 195 -14.81 -13.47 5.24
CA ILE A 195 -15.64 -14.53 5.84
C ILE A 195 -14.83 -15.42 6.80
N GLU A 196 -13.58 -15.74 6.46
CA GLU A 196 -12.69 -16.58 7.27
C GLU A 196 -12.38 -15.92 8.61
N VAL A 197 -12.08 -14.62 8.57
CA VAL A 197 -11.92 -13.80 9.76
C VAL A 197 -13.18 -13.84 10.63
N LEU A 198 -14.35 -13.58 10.04
CA LEU A 198 -15.62 -13.55 10.78
C LEU A 198 -16.06 -14.91 11.33
N SER A 199 -15.59 -16.02 10.72
CA SER A 199 -15.90 -17.38 11.15
C SER A 199 -14.84 -18.00 12.08
N SER A 200 -13.81 -17.22 12.45
CA SER A 200 -12.69 -17.65 13.31
C SER A 200 -12.01 -18.95 12.85
N LYS A 201 -12.07 -19.27 11.55
CA LYS A 201 -11.40 -20.45 11.00
C LYS A 201 -9.91 -20.16 10.88
N GLN A 202 -9.07 -21.00 11.50
CA GLN A 202 -7.61 -20.91 11.38
C GLN A 202 -7.08 -21.34 10.00
N ILE A 203 -7.91 -21.97 9.18
CA ILE A 203 -7.53 -22.48 7.86
C ILE A 203 -8.06 -21.52 6.80
N SER A 204 -7.15 -20.83 6.12
CA SER A 204 -7.47 -20.04 4.94
C SER A 204 -7.87 -20.96 3.79
N THR A 205 -8.98 -20.66 3.12
CA THR A 205 -9.42 -21.40 1.93
C THR A 205 -8.45 -21.08 0.80
N PRO A 206 -7.73 -22.09 0.29
CA PRO A 206 -6.87 -21.92 -0.87
C PRO A 206 -7.65 -21.30 -2.04
N ILE A 207 -7.03 -20.38 -2.77
CA ILE A 207 -7.71 -19.61 -3.81
C ILE A 207 -8.26 -20.52 -4.93
N ASP A 208 -7.61 -21.66 -5.21
CA ASP A 208 -8.05 -22.71 -6.14
C ASP A 208 -9.35 -23.42 -5.71
N LYS A 209 -9.69 -23.36 -4.42
CA LYS A 209 -10.94 -23.91 -3.86
C LYS A 209 -12.04 -22.87 -3.70
N ARG A 210 -11.79 -21.61 -4.06
CA ARG A 210 -12.78 -20.52 -3.93
C ARG A 210 -13.83 -20.63 -5.03
N GLU A 211 -15.09 -20.61 -4.62
CA GLU A 211 -16.23 -20.64 -5.53
C GLU A 211 -16.44 -19.28 -6.18
N LYS A 212 -16.74 -19.28 -7.49
CA LYS A 212 -17.20 -18.09 -8.23
C LYS A 212 -18.72 -18.10 -8.28
N ASN A 213 -19.35 -17.11 -7.65
CA ASN A 213 -20.80 -16.96 -7.64
C ASN A 213 -21.19 -15.54 -8.07
N ARG A 214 -22.48 -15.29 -8.30
CA ARG A 214 -23.01 -14.00 -8.77
C ARG A 214 -24.13 -13.53 -7.85
N LEU A 215 -24.32 -12.21 -7.77
CA LEU A 215 -25.49 -11.64 -7.11
C LEU A 215 -26.75 -12.00 -7.90
N ASP A 216 -27.83 -12.27 -7.18
CA ASP A 216 -29.12 -12.55 -7.80
C ASP A 216 -29.78 -11.24 -8.21
N SER A 217 -29.87 -10.99 -9.52
CA SER A 217 -30.46 -9.77 -10.07
C SER A 217 -31.95 -9.62 -9.75
N SER A 218 -32.65 -10.70 -9.39
CA SER A 218 -34.06 -10.61 -8.96
C SER A 218 -34.22 -9.82 -7.65
N LEU A 219 -33.18 -9.76 -6.82
CA LEU A 219 -33.18 -9.01 -5.55
C LEU A 219 -32.98 -7.51 -5.75
N PHE A 220 -32.55 -7.07 -6.94
CA PHE A 220 -32.17 -5.67 -7.20
C PHE A 220 -33.37 -4.71 -7.13
N GLU A 221 -34.59 -5.22 -7.27
CA GLU A 221 -35.80 -4.43 -7.04
C GLU A 221 -35.99 -4.06 -5.57
N ALA A 222 -35.45 -4.86 -4.64
CA ALA A 222 -35.51 -4.63 -3.20
C ALA A 222 -34.32 -3.80 -2.68
N PHE A 223 -33.37 -3.42 -3.53
CA PHE A 223 -32.22 -2.61 -3.13
C PHE A 223 -32.58 -1.13 -3.00
N ASP A 224 -31.99 -0.49 -2.01
CA ASP A 224 -32.01 0.97 -1.84
C ASP A 224 -31.01 1.62 -2.81
N TRP A 225 -31.51 1.99 -3.99
CA TRP A 225 -30.73 2.67 -5.01
C TRP A 225 -30.30 4.09 -4.64
N GLU A 226 -30.94 4.71 -3.66
CA GLU A 226 -30.51 6.01 -3.14
C GLU A 226 -29.27 5.84 -2.25
N ALA A 227 -29.29 4.87 -1.34
CA ALA A 227 -28.12 4.50 -0.55
C ALA A 227 -26.92 4.08 -1.42
N ILE A 228 -27.15 3.26 -2.46
CA ILE A 228 -26.09 2.88 -3.42
C ILE A 228 -25.54 4.13 -4.12
N TYR A 229 -26.40 5.02 -4.61
CA TYR A 229 -25.98 6.25 -5.28
C TYR A 229 -25.13 7.13 -4.35
N LEU A 230 -25.57 7.33 -3.10
CA LEU A 230 -24.85 8.14 -2.11
C LEU A 230 -23.50 7.51 -1.73
N ALA A 231 -23.43 6.19 -1.61
CA ALA A 231 -22.17 5.49 -1.36
C ALA A 231 -21.15 5.71 -2.50
N LEU A 232 -21.60 5.64 -3.75
CA LEU A 232 -20.76 5.93 -4.92
C LEU A 232 -20.38 7.41 -5.04
N TRP A 233 -21.31 8.30 -4.71
CA TRP A 233 -21.04 9.74 -4.66
C TRP A 233 -19.97 10.07 -3.61
N HIS A 234 -20.10 9.50 -2.41
CA HIS A 234 -19.12 9.69 -1.33
C HIS A 234 -17.74 9.14 -1.72
N TYR A 235 -17.72 7.95 -2.34
CA TYR A 235 -16.49 7.34 -2.85
C TYR A 235 -15.75 8.22 -3.87
N LYS A 236 -16.50 8.82 -4.81
CA LYS A 236 -15.99 9.78 -5.80
C LYS A 236 -15.49 11.07 -5.14
N TRP A 237 -16.23 11.59 -4.16
CA TRP A 237 -15.91 12.83 -3.44
C TRP A 237 -14.58 12.72 -2.68
N GLN A 238 -14.39 11.65 -1.91
CA GLN A 238 -13.14 11.38 -1.18
C GLN A 238 -11.89 11.38 -2.08
N ARG A 239 -12.06 11.02 -3.36
CA ARG A 239 -10.97 10.96 -4.36
C ARG A 239 -10.87 12.21 -5.25
N SER A 240 -11.69 13.22 -4.96
CA SER A 240 -11.74 14.48 -5.69
C SER A 240 -11.96 14.30 -7.20
N TRP A 241 -12.75 13.31 -7.61
CA TRP A 241 -13.06 13.03 -9.03
C TRP A 241 -14.19 13.91 -9.54
N TRP A 242 -14.08 15.22 -9.35
CA TRP A 242 -15.18 16.16 -9.62
C TRP A 242 -15.69 16.15 -11.06
N ASN A 243 -14.87 15.74 -12.04
CA ASN A 243 -15.24 15.64 -13.45
C ASN A 243 -16.07 14.39 -13.81
N LEU A 244 -16.27 13.44 -12.89
CA LEU A 244 -17.09 12.23 -13.09
C LEU A 244 -18.57 12.49 -12.71
N ARG A 245 -19.51 12.27 -13.63
CA ARG A 245 -20.97 12.40 -13.40
C ARG A 245 -21.60 11.04 -13.12
N LEU A 246 -22.50 11.00 -12.14
CA LEU A 246 -23.24 9.80 -11.75
C LEU A 246 -24.72 9.99 -12.07
N SER A 247 -25.36 8.94 -12.60
CA SER A 247 -26.82 8.86 -12.77
C SER A 247 -27.30 7.59 -12.10
N LYS A 248 -28.33 7.71 -11.26
CA LYS A 248 -28.93 6.59 -10.54
C LYS A 248 -29.53 5.58 -11.52
N GLU A 249 -30.16 6.06 -12.58
CA GLU A 249 -30.77 5.26 -13.65
C GLU A 249 -29.71 4.43 -14.38
N LYS A 250 -28.58 5.05 -14.74
CA LYS A 250 -27.46 4.35 -15.38
C LYS A 250 -26.80 3.33 -14.45
N ILE A 251 -26.66 3.65 -13.16
CA ILE A 251 -26.14 2.70 -12.15
C ILE A 251 -27.04 1.47 -12.07
N LYS A 252 -28.37 1.66 -11.98
CA LYS A 252 -29.34 0.57 -11.96
C LYS A 252 -29.28 -0.28 -13.24
N ALA A 253 -29.26 0.35 -14.41
CA ALA A 253 -29.20 -0.34 -15.69
C ALA A 253 -27.88 -1.10 -15.91
N PHE A 254 -26.76 -0.57 -15.40
CA PHE A 254 -25.45 -1.21 -15.50
C PHE A 254 -25.33 -2.41 -14.56
N ALA A 255 -25.78 -2.26 -13.30
CA ALA A 255 -25.64 -3.29 -12.27
C ALA A 255 -26.24 -4.64 -12.67
N VAL A 256 -27.36 -4.64 -13.41
CA VAL A 256 -28.06 -5.86 -13.87
C VAL A 256 -27.20 -6.69 -14.83
N LYS A 257 -26.23 -6.08 -15.52
CA LYS A 257 -25.29 -6.80 -16.37
C LYS A 257 -24.35 -7.60 -15.47
N ASN A 258 -24.13 -8.89 -15.73
CA ASN A 258 -23.36 -9.79 -14.85
C ASN A 258 -21.98 -10.16 -15.42
N ASP A 259 -21.50 -9.43 -16.41
CA ASP A 259 -20.29 -9.68 -17.19
C ASP A 259 -19.11 -8.76 -16.83
N TRP A 260 -19.34 -7.75 -15.97
CA TRP A 260 -18.34 -6.76 -15.57
C TRP A 260 -17.59 -7.11 -14.27
N TYR A 261 -17.94 -8.21 -13.60
CA TYR A 261 -17.25 -8.63 -12.37
C TYR A 261 -17.10 -10.14 -12.21
N THR A 262 -16.09 -10.53 -11.41
CA THR A 262 -15.93 -11.86 -10.82
C THR A 262 -16.02 -11.73 -9.30
N LEU A 263 -16.90 -12.51 -8.67
CA LEU A 263 -17.10 -12.51 -7.22
C LEU A 263 -16.76 -13.88 -6.64
N PHE A 264 -15.75 -13.93 -5.78
CA PHE A 264 -15.40 -15.12 -5.01
C PHE A 264 -16.12 -15.08 -3.66
N ILE A 265 -17.14 -15.93 -3.53
CA ILE A 265 -17.96 -16.04 -2.32
C ILE A 265 -18.57 -17.45 -2.27
N PRO A 266 -18.63 -18.11 -1.10
CA PRO A 266 -19.34 -19.38 -0.94
C PRO A 266 -20.83 -19.24 -1.27
N LYS A 267 -21.41 -20.20 -1.99
CA LYS A 267 -22.83 -20.15 -2.41
C LYS A 267 -23.81 -19.98 -1.25
N ASN A 268 -23.52 -20.57 -0.09
CA ASN A 268 -24.37 -20.47 1.10
C ASN A 268 -24.48 -19.04 1.67
N GLN A 269 -23.51 -18.17 1.37
CA GLN A 269 -23.50 -16.78 1.85
C GLN A 269 -24.41 -15.84 1.05
N LEU A 270 -24.92 -16.30 -0.10
CA LEU A 270 -25.85 -15.57 -0.98
C LEU A 270 -27.31 -16.02 -0.80
N VAL A 271 -27.56 -17.01 0.06
CA VAL A 271 -28.92 -17.50 0.33
C VAL A 271 -29.67 -16.45 1.15
N VAL A 272 -30.82 -15.99 0.64
CA VAL A 272 -31.70 -15.04 1.33
C VAL A 272 -32.63 -15.79 2.27
N ARG A 273 -32.52 -15.51 3.57
CA ARG A 273 -33.39 -16.04 4.63
C ARG A 273 -34.10 -14.93 5.41
N GLN A 274 -33.52 -13.73 5.43
CA GLN A 274 -34.03 -12.55 6.13
C GLN A 274 -33.70 -11.27 5.35
N PHE A 275 -34.37 -10.15 5.68
CA PHE A 275 -34.13 -8.85 5.04
C PHE A 275 -32.69 -8.37 5.17
N ALA A 276 -31.99 -8.72 6.26
CA ALA A 276 -30.57 -8.40 6.43
C ALA A 276 -29.67 -9.04 5.35
N ASP A 277 -30.08 -10.17 4.76
CA ASP A 277 -29.32 -10.81 3.69
C ASP A 277 -29.41 -10.03 2.37
N ILE A 278 -30.54 -9.33 2.14
CA ILE A 278 -30.71 -8.42 1.01
C ILE A 278 -29.77 -7.22 1.18
N GLN A 279 -29.72 -6.64 2.39
CA GLN A 279 -28.79 -5.54 2.71
C GLN A 279 -27.33 -5.95 2.52
N LYS A 280 -26.96 -7.16 2.94
CA LYS A 280 -25.61 -7.70 2.71
C LYS A 280 -25.27 -7.81 1.23
N GLN A 281 -26.19 -8.30 0.38
CA GLN A 281 -25.95 -8.34 -1.07
C GLN A 281 -25.86 -6.94 -1.70
N GLN A 282 -26.63 -5.98 -1.19
CA GLN A 282 -26.50 -4.57 -1.57
C GLN A 282 -25.11 -4.01 -1.23
N GLU A 283 -24.56 -4.30 -0.03
CA GLU A 283 -23.21 -3.89 0.35
C GLU A 283 -22.14 -4.49 -0.58
N ILE A 284 -22.29 -5.76 -0.97
CA ILE A 284 -21.41 -6.40 -1.96
C ILE A 284 -21.49 -5.68 -3.31
N LEU A 285 -22.70 -5.33 -3.77
CA LEU A 285 -22.88 -4.57 -5.01
C LEU A 285 -22.20 -3.19 -4.94
N ILE A 286 -22.30 -2.50 -3.80
CA ILE A 286 -21.62 -1.22 -3.58
C ILE A 286 -20.10 -1.39 -3.72
N GLU A 287 -19.51 -2.39 -3.07
CA GLU A 287 -18.06 -2.66 -3.15
C GLU A 287 -17.62 -2.95 -4.59
N LEU A 288 -18.37 -3.79 -5.30
CA LEU A 288 -18.13 -4.09 -6.72
C LEU A 288 -18.19 -2.82 -7.60
N LEU A 289 -19.24 -2.00 -7.45
CA LEU A 289 -19.40 -0.76 -8.23
C LEU A 289 -18.31 0.28 -7.91
N GLN A 290 -17.84 0.34 -6.66
CA GLN A 290 -16.72 1.20 -6.26
C GLN A 290 -15.40 0.74 -6.90
N LEU A 291 -15.12 -0.57 -6.88
CA LEU A 291 -13.97 -1.15 -7.58
C LEU A 291 -14.03 -0.84 -9.08
N TYR A 292 -15.20 -1.01 -9.70
CA TYR A 292 -15.40 -0.70 -11.12
C TYR A 292 -15.19 0.78 -11.40
N MET A 293 -15.73 1.68 -10.57
CA MET A 293 -15.54 3.12 -10.69
C MET A 293 -14.08 3.51 -10.67
N SER A 294 -13.32 2.95 -9.73
CA SER A 294 -11.88 3.17 -9.62
C SER A 294 -11.15 2.74 -10.88
N ARG A 295 -11.42 1.51 -11.35
CA ARG A 295 -10.77 0.97 -12.55
C ARG A 295 -11.15 1.75 -13.80
N PHE A 296 -12.43 2.09 -13.98
CA PHE A 296 -12.94 2.91 -15.09
C PHE A 296 -12.25 4.28 -15.14
N TYR A 297 -12.21 4.98 -14.00
CA TYR A 297 -11.60 6.30 -13.93
C TYR A 297 -10.09 6.25 -14.21
N GLN A 298 -9.39 5.26 -13.64
CA GLN A 298 -7.95 5.08 -13.84
C GLN A 298 -7.60 4.73 -15.29
N THR A 299 -8.38 3.85 -15.94
CA THR A 299 -8.19 3.50 -17.35
C THR A 299 -8.30 4.75 -18.24
N LEU A 300 -9.35 5.56 -18.05
CA LEU A 300 -9.54 6.79 -18.83
C LEU A 300 -8.46 7.83 -18.58
N LYS A 301 -8.08 8.02 -17.32
CA LYS A 301 -6.98 8.90 -16.94
C LYS A 301 -5.68 8.45 -17.62
N GLY A 302 -5.37 7.15 -17.60
CA GLY A 302 -4.20 6.58 -18.26
C GLY A 302 -4.22 6.74 -19.79
N LEU A 303 -5.37 6.56 -20.44
CA LEU A 303 -5.51 6.79 -21.89
C LEU A 303 -5.32 8.26 -22.30
N TYR A 304 -5.74 9.19 -21.42
CA TYR A 304 -5.51 10.62 -21.61
C TYR A 304 -4.04 10.97 -21.41
N GLU A 305 -3.48 10.69 -20.22
CA GLU A 305 -2.11 11.04 -19.84
C GLU A 305 -1.08 10.32 -20.73
N GLY A 306 -1.38 9.10 -21.19
CA GLY A 306 -0.60 8.30 -22.13
C GLY A 306 -0.19 9.00 -23.43
N GLN A 307 -0.84 10.10 -23.78
CA GLN A 307 -0.55 10.85 -25.01
C GLN A 307 0.49 11.96 -24.82
N PHE A 308 0.87 12.24 -23.57
CA PHE A 308 1.67 13.42 -23.22
C PHE A 308 2.92 13.05 -22.42
N TYR A 309 3.42 11.83 -22.58
CA TYR A 309 4.71 11.45 -22.03
C TYR A 309 5.84 12.01 -22.88
N GLU A 310 6.90 12.44 -22.21
CA GLU A 310 8.13 12.91 -22.83
C GLU A 310 9.35 12.29 -22.17
N THR A 311 10.44 12.25 -22.92
CA THR A 311 11.73 11.82 -22.43
C THR A 311 12.38 12.97 -21.65
N VAL A 312 12.76 12.71 -20.40
CA VAL A 312 13.48 13.67 -19.53
C VAL A 312 14.78 13.06 -19.01
N LEU A 313 15.78 13.88 -18.72
CA LEU A 313 17.00 13.41 -18.07
C LEU A 313 16.76 13.13 -16.59
N VAL A 314 17.35 12.06 -16.07
CA VAL A 314 17.37 11.74 -14.64
C VAL A 314 18.49 12.55 -14.00
N ASP A 315 18.13 13.30 -12.97
CA ASP A 315 19.06 14.08 -12.15
C ASP A 315 19.25 13.43 -10.77
N GLN A 316 20.35 13.76 -10.08
CA GLN A 316 20.62 13.28 -8.72
C GLN A 316 19.60 13.78 -7.70
N ASP A 317 19.02 14.96 -7.95
CA ASP A 317 17.98 15.55 -7.11
C ASP A 317 16.56 15.15 -7.53
N ASP A 318 16.41 14.16 -8.42
CA ASP A 318 15.10 13.75 -8.89
C ASP A 318 14.21 13.26 -7.73
N PRO A 319 12.98 13.77 -7.57
CA PRO A 319 12.09 13.42 -6.45
C PRO A 319 11.76 11.93 -6.28
N ALA A 320 12.04 11.12 -7.32
CA ALA A 320 11.88 9.68 -7.30
C ALA A 320 13.04 8.92 -6.67
N LEU A 321 14.21 9.55 -6.59
CA LEU A 321 15.36 8.96 -5.93
C LEU A 321 15.16 9.04 -4.42
N GLN A 322 15.50 7.94 -3.77
CA GLN A 322 15.49 7.88 -2.33
C GLN A 322 16.75 8.60 -1.84
N ASN A 323 16.60 9.68 -1.06
CA ASN A 323 17.75 10.49 -0.63
C ASN A 323 18.18 10.21 0.82
N GLN A 324 17.24 9.81 1.68
CA GLN A 324 17.51 9.65 3.11
C GLN A 324 16.53 8.70 3.80
N TYR A 325 17.06 7.81 4.64
CA TYR A 325 16.27 7.04 5.61
C TYR A 325 16.25 7.75 6.97
N THR A 326 15.10 7.71 7.62
CA THR A 326 14.96 8.09 9.03
C THR A 326 14.75 6.84 9.86
N PHE A 327 15.71 6.56 10.73
CA PHE A 327 15.61 5.52 11.74
C PHE A 327 15.21 6.13 13.08
N LYS A 328 14.20 5.56 13.73
CA LYS A 328 13.91 5.81 15.15
C LYS A 328 14.34 4.60 15.93
N VAL A 329 15.25 4.79 16.88
CA VAL A 329 15.95 3.72 17.59
C VAL A 329 15.71 3.87 19.09
N GLU A 330 15.48 2.77 19.79
CA GLU A 330 15.32 2.78 21.25
C GLU A 330 16.59 3.30 21.95
N ASN A 331 16.44 4.00 23.07
CA ASN A 331 17.54 4.56 23.85
C ASN A 331 18.00 3.61 24.98
N ASN A 332 18.11 2.33 24.65
CA ASN A 332 18.71 1.29 25.48
C ASN A 332 20.03 0.81 24.83
N ASP A 333 20.76 -0.08 25.50
CA ASP A 333 22.07 -0.54 25.00
C ASP A 333 21.96 -1.24 23.63
N SER A 334 20.88 -2.01 23.43
CA SER A 334 20.57 -2.66 22.15
C SER A 334 20.40 -1.63 21.04
N GLY A 335 19.50 -0.66 21.21
CA GLY A 335 19.26 0.40 20.23
C GLY A 335 20.51 1.27 20.00
N LYS A 336 21.29 1.60 21.03
CA LYS A 336 22.58 2.30 20.87
C LYS A 336 23.56 1.51 20.01
N ALA A 337 23.60 0.18 20.12
CA ALA A 337 24.43 -0.66 19.26
C ALA A 337 23.98 -0.58 17.79
N TYR A 338 22.66 -0.62 17.52
CA TYR A 338 22.11 -0.42 16.16
C TYR A 338 22.45 0.97 15.62
N ARG A 339 22.29 2.02 16.43
CA ARG A 339 22.66 3.40 16.05
C ARG A 339 24.13 3.50 15.67
N ASN A 340 25.03 2.95 16.48
CA ASN A 340 26.46 3.03 16.22
C ASN A 340 26.86 2.28 14.94
N LYS A 341 26.22 1.13 14.66
CA LYS A 341 26.42 0.39 13.41
C LYS A 341 25.92 1.12 12.18
N LEU A 342 24.78 1.82 12.27
CA LEU A 342 24.27 2.67 11.19
C LEU A 342 25.20 3.87 10.92
N LEU A 343 25.71 4.50 11.97
CA LEU A 343 26.69 5.59 11.84
C LEU A 343 28.01 5.10 11.23
N GLN A 344 28.48 3.91 11.63
CA GLN A 344 29.64 3.27 11.02
C GLN A 344 29.44 3.07 9.51
N LEU A 345 28.28 2.58 9.08
CA LEU A 345 27.99 2.42 7.65
C LEU A 345 27.96 3.76 6.92
N GLN A 346 27.38 4.79 7.53
CA GLN A 346 27.37 6.12 6.95
C GLN A 346 28.80 6.66 6.74
N GLU A 347 29.67 6.48 7.73
CA GLU A 347 31.08 6.86 7.62
C GLU A 347 31.82 6.08 6.52
N ILE A 348 31.53 4.78 6.36
CA ILE A 348 32.08 3.96 5.27
C ILE A 348 31.60 4.46 3.90
N LEU A 349 30.35 4.91 3.78
CA LEU A 349 29.84 5.42 2.50
C LEU A 349 30.39 6.80 2.13
N GLU A 350 30.67 7.62 3.14
CA GLU A 350 31.26 8.97 2.99
C GLU A 350 32.77 8.90 2.69
N ASN A 351 33.51 8.04 3.39
CA ASN A 351 34.99 8.05 3.36
C ASN A 351 35.64 6.76 2.84
N GLY A 352 34.91 5.65 2.78
CA GLY A 352 35.42 4.32 2.45
C GLY A 352 35.18 3.89 1.00
N THR A 353 35.50 2.63 0.71
CA THR A 353 35.27 2.02 -0.60
C THR A 353 33.95 1.25 -0.65
N LEU A 354 33.37 1.11 -1.85
CA LEU A 354 32.13 0.32 -2.02
C LEU A 354 32.28 -1.13 -1.55
N LYS A 355 33.49 -1.71 -1.65
CA LYS A 355 33.78 -3.07 -1.16
C LYS A 355 33.63 -3.19 0.36
N GLU A 356 34.03 -2.17 1.11
CA GLU A 356 33.85 -2.13 2.56
C GLU A 356 32.37 -2.02 2.93
N ALA A 357 31.60 -1.23 2.18
CA ALA A 357 30.15 -1.11 2.36
C ALA A 357 29.42 -2.43 2.05
N MET A 358 29.85 -3.17 1.01
CA MET A 358 29.33 -4.51 0.68
C MET A 358 29.62 -5.54 1.78
N GLY A 359 30.77 -5.43 2.45
CA GLY A 359 31.15 -6.27 3.59
C GLY A 359 30.41 -5.94 4.89
N TRP A 360 29.67 -4.83 4.94
CA TRP A 360 28.90 -4.46 6.13
C TRP A 360 27.72 -5.40 6.32
N GLN A 361 27.62 -5.99 7.51
CA GLN A 361 26.52 -6.86 7.90
C GLN A 361 26.09 -6.50 9.32
N MET A 362 24.78 -6.56 9.54
CA MET A 362 24.19 -6.41 10.85
C MET A 362 23.01 -7.39 10.98
N PRO A 363 22.76 -7.95 12.18
CA PRO A 363 21.58 -8.78 12.38
C PRO A 363 20.32 -8.05 11.95
N ASN A 364 19.50 -8.71 11.13
CA ASN A 364 18.18 -8.27 10.69
C ASN A 364 18.12 -6.97 9.85
N ILE A 365 19.24 -6.31 9.56
CA ILE A 365 19.31 -5.19 8.61
C ILE A 365 20.31 -5.55 7.52
N THR A 366 19.85 -5.55 6.26
CA THR A 366 20.74 -5.75 5.11
C THR A 366 20.83 -4.45 4.32
N ALA A 367 22.05 -3.95 4.16
CA ALA A 367 22.38 -2.81 3.32
C ALA A 367 22.90 -3.32 1.97
N ILE A 368 22.05 -3.30 0.94
CA ILE A 368 22.41 -3.81 -0.38
C ILE A 368 23.13 -2.69 -1.15
N CYS A 369 24.43 -2.87 -1.34
CA CYS A 369 25.26 -2.00 -2.15
C CYS A 369 25.48 -2.66 -3.52
N PHE A 370 24.81 -2.17 -4.56
CA PHE A 370 24.97 -2.64 -5.93
C PHE A 370 25.45 -1.46 -6.77
N GLU A 371 26.65 -1.56 -7.34
CA GLU A 371 27.29 -0.45 -8.05
C GLU A 371 26.41 0.11 -9.19
N PRO A 372 25.78 -0.71 -10.04
CA PRO A 372 24.86 -0.22 -11.06
C PRO A 372 23.58 0.45 -10.53
N HIS A 373 23.27 0.38 -9.24
CA HIS A 373 22.07 1.02 -8.70
C HIS A 373 22.23 2.54 -8.61
N LEU A 374 21.19 3.30 -8.95
CA LEU A 374 21.22 4.78 -8.99
C LEU A 374 21.40 5.45 -7.62
N TYR A 375 21.23 4.70 -6.54
CA TYR A 375 21.58 5.10 -5.18
C TYR A 375 21.96 3.88 -4.34
N TYR A 376 22.76 4.04 -3.30
CA TYR A 376 23.02 2.95 -2.36
C TYR A 376 23.32 3.49 -0.96
N PRO A 377 23.09 2.67 0.08
CA PRO A 377 22.53 1.32 0.07
C PRO A 377 21.01 1.31 -0.06
N ILE A 378 20.47 0.21 -0.62
CA ILE A 378 19.06 -0.13 -0.46
C ILE A 378 18.92 -0.87 0.87
N MET A 379 18.13 -0.31 1.79
CA MET A 379 17.97 -0.87 3.12
C MET A 379 16.78 -1.83 3.20
N THR A 380 17.00 -3.00 3.81
CA THR A 380 15.95 -3.99 4.09
C THR A 380 15.95 -4.36 5.57
N LEU A 381 14.77 -4.55 6.14
CA LEU A 381 14.58 -5.00 7.53
C LEU A 381 13.94 -6.39 7.53
N LYS A 382 14.61 -7.35 8.16
CA LYS A 382 14.02 -8.65 8.49
C LYS A 382 13.43 -8.59 9.89
N ASN A 383 12.26 -9.22 10.10
CA ASN A 383 11.59 -9.26 11.40
C ASN A 383 11.38 -7.87 12.05
N ALA A 384 10.97 -6.89 11.24
CA ALA A 384 10.89 -5.48 11.64
C ALA A 384 10.06 -5.24 12.93
N GLU A 385 9.06 -6.07 13.20
CA GLU A 385 8.20 -5.99 14.40
C GLU A 385 8.96 -6.27 15.71
N THR A 386 10.09 -6.97 15.65
CA THR A 386 10.89 -7.38 16.82
C THR A 386 12.15 -6.54 17.02
N LEU A 387 12.40 -5.57 16.13
CA LEU A 387 13.61 -4.75 16.19
C LEU A 387 13.43 -3.56 17.14
N PRO A 388 14.48 -3.16 17.86
CA PRO A 388 14.48 -1.96 18.71
C PRO A 388 14.58 -0.67 17.87
N LEU A 389 14.09 -0.69 16.63
CA LEU A 389 14.11 0.42 15.71
C LEU A 389 13.02 0.31 14.65
N THR A 390 12.64 1.45 14.09
CA THR A 390 11.80 1.57 12.90
C THR A 390 12.49 2.40 11.83
N MET A 391 12.21 2.13 10.56
CA MET A 391 12.80 2.82 9.40
C MET A 391 11.70 3.43 8.53
N LYS A 392 11.94 4.66 8.04
CA LYS A 392 11.08 5.32 7.05
C LYS A 392 11.91 5.99 5.94
N PRO A 393 11.51 5.89 4.67
CA PRO A 393 10.48 4.98 4.15
C PRO A 393 10.94 3.52 4.25
N MET A 394 9.97 2.58 4.30
CA MET A 394 10.27 1.17 4.10
C MET A 394 10.55 0.99 2.60
N ASP A 395 11.79 0.70 2.25
CA ASP A 395 12.20 0.65 0.85
C ASP A 395 11.86 -0.72 0.26
N MET A 396 12.57 -1.78 0.66
CA MET A 396 12.39 -3.11 0.10
C MET A 396 12.20 -4.15 1.21
N ASN A 397 11.07 -4.87 1.18
CA ASN A 397 10.70 -5.90 2.16
C ASN A 397 10.22 -7.21 1.51
N GLU A 398 9.98 -7.22 0.20
CA GLU A 398 9.57 -8.41 -0.54
C GLU A 398 10.79 -9.29 -0.87
N ASN A 399 10.71 -10.58 -0.52
CA ASN A 399 11.81 -11.53 -0.77
C ASN A 399 12.13 -11.68 -2.26
N SER A 400 11.14 -11.50 -3.13
CA SER A 400 11.31 -11.57 -4.58
C SER A 400 12.13 -10.42 -5.13
N GLU A 401 11.88 -9.19 -4.64
CA GLU A 401 12.66 -8.01 -4.99
C GLU A 401 14.11 -8.16 -4.53
N ILE A 402 14.31 -8.61 -3.28
CA ILE A 402 15.65 -8.87 -2.72
C ILE A 402 16.39 -9.91 -3.58
N ARG A 403 15.72 -11.02 -3.92
CA ARG A 403 16.28 -12.08 -4.74
C ARG A 403 16.70 -11.57 -6.12
N PHE A 404 15.88 -10.76 -6.78
CA PHE A 404 16.19 -10.20 -8.09
C PHE A 404 17.48 -9.37 -8.07
N VAL A 405 17.65 -8.49 -7.07
CA VAL A 405 18.86 -7.69 -6.92
C VAL A 405 20.07 -8.56 -6.60
N GLN A 406 19.92 -9.60 -5.77
CA GLN A 406 20.99 -10.55 -5.45
C GLN A 406 21.42 -11.37 -6.67
N ASP A 407 20.48 -11.86 -7.48
CA ASP A 407 20.78 -12.61 -8.70
C ASP A 407 21.53 -11.72 -9.72
N LEU A 408 21.18 -10.42 -9.81
CA LEU A 408 21.90 -9.43 -10.63
C LEU A 408 23.31 -9.15 -10.09
N GLN A 409 23.46 -8.98 -8.77
CA GLN A 409 24.77 -8.82 -8.13
C GLN A 409 25.68 -10.00 -8.44
N GLN A 410 25.18 -11.22 -8.26
CA GLN A 410 25.92 -12.44 -8.55
C GLN A 410 26.29 -12.54 -10.04
N ALA A 411 25.37 -12.23 -10.95
CA ALA A 411 25.66 -12.23 -12.38
C ALA A 411 26.74 -11.20 -12.77
N ASN A 412 26.79 -10.07 -12.08
CA ASN A 412 27.83 -9.06 -12.26
C ASN A 412 29.19 -9.54 -11.73
N GLU A 413 29.22 -10.11 -10.52
CA GLU A 413 30.44 -10.65 -9.90
C GLU A 413 31.04 -11.82 -10.69
N ASP A 414 30.20 -12.71 -11.21
CA ASP A 414 30.62 -13.85 -12.05
C ASP A 414 31.07 -13.42 -13.46
N GLY A 415 30.90 -12.15 -13.85
CA GLY A 415 31.18 -11.64 -15.20
C GLY A 415 30.17 -12.06 -16.27
N ARG A 416 29.13 -12.84 -15.92
CA ARG A 416 28.05 -13.26 -16.82
C ARG A 416 27.26 -12.08 -17.37
N LEU A 417 27.04 -11.06 -16.55
CA LEU A 417 26.31 -9.86 -16.97
C LEU A 417 26.98 -9.19 -18.18
N ARG A 418 28.31 -9.09 -18.17
CA ARG A 418 29.10 -8.50 -19.27
C ARG A 418 29.03 -9.32 -20.55
N SER A 419 28.92 -10.65 -20.46
CA SER A 419 28.74 -11.48 -21.66
C SER A 419 27.34 -11.35 -22.28
N TRP A 420 26.33 -10.98 -21.47
CA TRP A 420 24.97 -10.75 -21.96
C TRP A 420 24.75 -9.35 -22.55
N ILE A 421 25.31 -8.30 -21.94
CA ILE A 421 25.06 -6.90 -22.35
C ILE A 421 26.20 -6.30 -23.20
N GLY A 422 27.34 -6.97 -23.31
CA GLY A 422 28.50 -6.48 -24.04
C GLY A 422 29.16 -5.27 -23.37
N ASN A 423 29.37 -4.20 -24.14
CA ASN A 423 30.00 -2.96 -23.67
C ASN A 423 28.97 -1.91 -23.15
N LYS A 424 27.73 -2.31 -22.92
CA LYS A 424 26.67 -1.42 -22.44
C LYS A 424 26.77 -1.23 -20.92
N ASP A 425 26.47 -0.03 -20.46
CA ASP A 425 26.39 0.31 -19.05
C ASP A 425 24.99 -0.06 -18.52
N LEU A 426 24.92 -0.74 -17.37
CA LEU A 426 23.66 -1.08 -16.71
C LEU A 426 23.39 -0.08 -15.59
N TYR A 427 22.13 0.36 -15.47
CA TYR A 427 21.66 1.12 -14.31
C TYR A 427 20.36 0.54 -13.77
N LEU A 428 20.23 0.45 -12.44
CA LEU A 428 19.04 -0.08 -11.78
C LEU A 428 18.46 0.95 -10.81
N LEU A 429 17.14 1.05 -10.76
CA LEU A 429 16.42 1.80 -9.74
C LEU A 429 15.26 0.97 -9.22
N ARG A 430 15.23 0.74 -7.90
CA ARG A 430 14.02 0.36 -7.21
C ARG A 430 13.06 1.56 -7.24
N ASN A 431 11.92 1.38 -7.87
CA ASN A 431 10.93 2.42 -8.04
C ASN A 431 10.21 2.68 -6.71
N ALA A 432 10.10 3.93 -6.29
CA ALA A 432 9.48 4.26 -5.00
C ALA A 432 8.03 3.75 -4.94
N ALA A 433 7.59 3.12 -3.85
CA ALA A 433 6.22 2.59 -3.73
C ALA A 433 5.10 3.64 -3.92
N ASN A 434 5.42 4.94 -3.83
CA ASN A 434 4.46 6.01 -4.02
C ASN A 434 4.42 6.49 -5.49
N LYS A 435 3.29 6.24 -6.15
CA LYS A 435 2.96 6.70 -7.51
C LYS A 435 3.14 8.21 -7.75
N SER A 436 3.11 9.03 -6.69
CA SER A 436 3.34 10.47 -6.82
C SER A 436 4.82 10.86 -6.90
N LYS A 437 5.72 9.97 -6.46
CA LYS A 437 7.16 10.19 -6.37
C LYS A 437 7.96 9.36 -7.37
N GLY A 438 7.55 8.14 -7.71
CA GLY A 438 8.37 7.25 -8.55
C GLY A 438 8.74 7.78 -9.94
N LEU A 439 9.83 7.26 -10.47
CA LEU A 439 10.44 7.61 -11.76
C LEU A 439 9.70 6.88 -12.90
N GLY A 440 8.37 6.86 -12.87
CA GLY A 440 7.64 5.96 -13.74
C GLY A 440 6.13 6.14 -13.71
N PHE A 441 5.60 6.13 -14.93
CA PHE A 441 4.20 6.00 -15.33
C PHE A 441 3.45 4.94 -14.51
N ALA A 442 2.20 5.22 -14.11
CA ALA A 442 1.22 4.16 -13.92
C ALA A 442 0.83 3.70 -15.33
N LEU A 443 1.50 2.66 -15.81
CA LEU A 443 1.36 2.11 -17.16
C LEU A 443 -0.11 1.88 -17.54
N ALA A 444 -0.38 1.78 -18.85
CA ALA A 444 -1.67 1.31 -19.34
C ALA A 444 -2.07 0.03 -18.57
N GLY A 445 -3.30 0.02 -18.03
CA GLY A 445 -3.75 -1.02 -17.09
C GLY A 445 -3.38 -0.82 -15.61
N ASN A 446 -2.90 0.37 -15.19
CA ASN A 446 -2.57 0.71 -13.79
C ASN A 446 -1.40 -0.11 -13.21
N PHE A 447 -0.48 -0.56 -14.07
CA PHE A 447 0.70 -1.30 -13.67
C PHE A 447 1.79 -0.35 -13.16
N TYR A 448 2.43 -0.73 -12.06
CA TYR A 448 3.48 0.04 -11.42
C TYR A 448 4.62 -0.94 -11.12
N PRO A 449 5.74 -0.87 -11.85
CA PRO A 449 6.83 -1.81 -11.70
C PRO A 449 7.62 -1.51 -10.44
N ASP A 450 8.20 -2.56 -9.86
CA ASP A 450 9.06 -2.46 -8.67
C ASP A 450 10.46 -1.97 -9.06
N PHE A 451 10.93 -2.27 -10.27
CA PHE A 451 12.23 -1.84 -10.77
C PHE A 451 12.18 -1.20 -12.16
N LEU A 452 13.09 -0.25 -12.36
CA LEU A 452 13.45 0.33 -13.64
C LEU A 452 14.90 -0.03 -13.93
N LEU A 453 15.15 -0.67 -15.07
CA LEU A 453 16.48 -1.09 -15.49
C LEU A 453 16.81 -0.43 -16.82
N TRP A 454 17.94 0.26 -16.85
CA TRP A 454 18.48 0.87 -18.05
C TRP A 454 19.67 0.09 -18.57
N LEU A 455 19.75 -0.06 -19.89
CA LEU A 455 21.00 -0.31 -20.59
C LEU A 455 21.32 0.93 -21.43
N LEU A 456 22.55 1.39 -21.37
CA LEU A 456 23.04 2.52 -22.16
C LEU A 456 24.23 2.06 -22.99
N ASP A 457 24.14 2.22 -24.31
CA ASP A 457 25.30 2.08 -25.18
C ASP A 457 26.01 3.43 -25.27
N SER A 458 27.12 3.57 -24.55
CA SER A 458 27.90 4.82 -24.51
C SER A 458 28.49 5.19 -25.89
N ALA A 459 28.58 4.26 -26.85
CA ALA A 459 29.13 4.55 -28.18
C ALA A 459 28.07 5.08 -29.16
N THR A 460 26.86 4.51 -29.15
CA THR A 460 25.77 4.92 -30.05
C THR A 460 24.83 5.95 -29.41
N GLY A 461 24.81 6.03 -28.07
CA GLY A 461 23.84 6.81 -27.31
C GLY A 461 22.46 6.16 -27.22
N GLU A 462 22.32 4.91 -27.71
CA GLU A 462 21.07 4.15 -27.62
C GLU A 462 20.80 3.72 -26.18
N GLN A 463 19.52 3.76 -25.80
CA GLN A 463 19.09 3.46 -24.46
C GLN A 463 17.88 2.51 -24.46
N TRP A 464 17.93 1.52 -23.58
CA TRP A 464 16.82 0.62 -23.29
C TRP A 464 16.32 0.88 -21.87
N LEU A 465 15.02 1.11 -21.70
CA LEU A 465 14.37 1.22 -20.39
C LEU A 465 13.41 0.05 -20.20
N SER A 466 13.73 -0.80 -19.23
CA SER A 466 12.98 -2.02 -18.91
C SER A 466 12.24 -1.87 -17.59
N PHE A 467 10.92 -2.05 -17.62
CA PHE A 467 10.04 -2.07 -16.46
C PHE A 467 9.93 -3.51 -15.94
N ILE A 468 10.30 -3.75 -14.68
CA ILE A 468 10.40 -5.11 -14.11
C ILE A 468 9.54 -5.22 -12.84
N ASP A 469 8.70 -6.25 -12.76
CA ASP A 469 7.80 -6.53 -11.61
C ASP A 469 7.92 -8.02 -11.20
N PRO A 470 8.70 -8.33 -10.15
CA PRO A 470 8.74 -9.66 -9.54
C PRO A 470 7.44 -9.98 -8.78
N LYS A 471 6.56 -10.81 -9.37
CA LYS A 471 5.20 -11.01 -8.84
C LYS A 471 4.72 -12.46 -8.90
N GLY A 472 3.87 -12.84 -7.94
CA GLY A 472 3.13 -14.10 -7.97
C GLY A 472 2.00 -14.07 -8.98
N ILE A 473 1.94 -15.06 -9.86
CA ILE A 473 0.96 -15.13 -10.96
C ILE A 473 0.02 -16.34 -10.87
N LEU A 474 0.04 -17.06 -9.75
CA LEU A 474 -0.67 -18.32 -9.53
C LEU A 474 -2.12 -18.35 -10.04
N HIS A 475 -2.86 -17.26 -9.87
CA HIS A 475 -4.28 -17.15 -10.23
C HIS A 475 -4.56 -16.26 -11.44
N MET A 476 -3.52 -15.80 -12.14
CA MET A 476 -3.67 -14.95 -13.31
C MET A 476 -3.78 -15.82 -14.56
N SER A 477 -4.84 -15.63 -15.35
CA SER A 477 -4.91 -16.23 -16.69
C SER A 477 -4.01 -15.47 -17.66
N LEU A 478 -3.63 -16.10 -18.78
CA LEU A 478 -2.83 -15.45 -19.81
C LEU A 478 -3.50 -14.19 -20.41
N ASP A 479 -4.82 -14.09 -20.31
CA ASP A 479 -5.60 -12.93 -20.77
C ASP A 479 -5.63 -11.78 -19.76
N HIS A 480 -5.07 -11.99 -18.56
CA HIS A 480 -5.06 -11.00 -17.51
C HIS A 480 -4.46 -9.68 -18.03
N PRO A 481 -5.10 -8.53 -17.77
CA PRO A 481 -4.67 -7.25 -18.35
C PRO A 481 -3.20 -6.89 -18.11
N LYS A 482 -2.61 -7.32 -16.98
CA LYS A 482 -1.19 -7.09 -16.68
C LYS A 482 -0.23 -7.82 -17.64
N PHE A 483 -0.67 -8.89 -18.30
CA PHE A 483 0.18 -9.64 -19.23
C PHE A 483 0.19 -9.04 -20.64
N GLY A 484 -0.64 -8.03 -20.93
CA GLY A 484 -0.58 -7.24 -22.16
C GLY A 484 0.46 -6.11 -22.12
N LEU A 485 1.12 -5.91 -20.98
CA LEU A 485 1.97 -4.76 -20.71
C LEU A 485 3.10 -4.59 -21.72
N ALA A 486 3.80 -5.68 -22.06
CA ALA A 486 4.90 -5.63 -23.02
C ALA A 486 4.46 -5.06 -24.38
N THR A 487 3.31 -5.52 -24.88
CA THR A 487 2.72 -5.03 -26.13
C THR A 487 2.27 -3.57 -26.02
N GLU A 488 1.61 -3.19 -24.92
CA GLU A 488 1.12 -1.82 -24.70
C GLU A 488 2.27 -0.81 -24.63
N ILE A 489 3.38 -1.17 -23.99
CA ILE A 489 4.57 -0.33 -23.89
C ILE A 489 5.23 -0.13 -25.26
N LYS A 490 5.34 -1.18 -26.07
CA LYS A 490 5.87 -1.06 -27.43
C LYS A 490 4.98 -0.18 -28.30
N GLN A 491 3.65 -0.33 -28.20
CA GLN A 491 2.72 0.56 -28.89
C GLN A 491 2.88 2.03 -28.46
N LEU A 492 3.10 2.27 -27.16
CA LEU A 492 3.37 3.61 -26.63
C LEU A 492 4.68 4.19 -27.19
N GLN A 493 5.75 3.40 -27.22
CA GLN A 493 7.04 3.78 -27.80
C GLN A 493 6.88 4.25 -29.25
N HIS A 494 6.21 3.46 -30.09
CA HIS A 494 5.97 3.82 -31.49
C HIS A 494 5.08 5.05 -31.63
N LYS A 495 4.00 5.14 -30.83
CA LYS A 495 3.03 6.24 -30.92
C LYS A 495 3.64 7.60 -30.53
N LEU A 496 4.53 7.61 -29.54
CA LEU A 496 5.18 8.83 -29.06
C LEU A 496 6.51 9.13 -29.78
N ASN A 497 6.95 8.24 -30.70
CA ASN A 497 8.22 8.35 -31.41
C ASN A 497 9.40 8.61 -30.45
N LEU A 498 9.49 7.79 -29.40
CA LEU A 498 10.51 7.93 -28.37
C LEU A 498 11.88 7.55 -28.90
N ASP A 499 12.90 8.24 -28.41
CA ASP A 499 14.33 8.04 -28.71
C ASP A 499 14.97 6.93 -27.85
N MET A 500 14.16 6.07 -27.25
CA MET A 500 14.60 4.95 -26.42
C MET A 500 13.71 3.72 -26.63
N THR A 501 14.29 2.55 -26.43
CA THR A 501 13.57 1.28 -26.51
C THR A 501 12.97 0.94 -25.14
N LEU A 502 11.66 0.76 -25.09
CA LEU A 502 10.94 0.41 -23.87
C LEU A 502 10.63 -1.09 -23.85
N ASN A 503 10.86 -1.73 -22.70
CA ASN A 503 10.57 -3.14 -22.48
C ASN A 503 9.82 -3.34 -21.16
N ALA A 504 9.06 -4.42 -21.05
CA ALA A 504 8.32 -4.76 -19.84
C ALA A 504 8.43 -6.24 -19.54
N PHE A 505 8.71 -6.59 -18.29
CA PHE A 505 8.86 -7.96 -17.83
C PHE A 505 8.11 -8.20 -16.53
N ILE A 506 7.46 -9.35 -16.45
CA ILE A 506 6.94 -9.90 -15.19
C ILE A 506 7.82 -11.08 -14.82
N LEU A 507 8.45 -11.01 -13.66
CA LEU A 507 9.27 -12.09 -13.12
C LEU A 507 8.40 -12.92 -12.18
N SER A 508 7.92 -14.06 -12.66
CA SER A 508 7.08 -14.97 -11.88
C SER A 508 7.87 -15.58 -10.73
N ILE A 509 7.38 -15.35 -9.51
CA ILE A 509 7.81 -16.09 -8.31
C ILE A 509 7.03 -17.39 -8.14
N THR A 510 5.91 -17.55 -8.86
CA THR A 510 5.15 -18.79 -8.86
C THR A 510 5.85 -19.82 -9.72
N GLU A 511 6.09 -21.01 -9.17
CA GLU A 511 6.70 -22.09 -9.93
C GLU A 511 5.82 -22.51 -11.10
N TRP A 512 6.44 -22.87 -12.23
CA TRP A 512 5.73 -23.42 -13.39
C TRP A 512 4.81 -24.58 -12.99
N GLU A 513 5.24 -25.39 -12.02
CA GLU A 513 4.51 -26.53 -11.47
C GLU A 513 3.20 -26.18 -10.75
N GLN A 514 3.05 -24.93 -10.32
CA GLN A 514 1.95 -24.53 -9.47
C GLN A 514 0.87 -23.78 -10.26
N LEU A 515 1.14 -23.37 -11.50
CA LEU A 515 0.16 -22.65 -12.32
C LEU A 515 -1.10 -23.48 -12.56
N ILE A 516 -2.26 -22.85 -12.38
CA ILE A 516 -3.57 -23.49 -12.55
C ILE A 516 -3.96 -23.56 -14.03
N ASN A 517 -3.64 -22.52 -14.81
CA ASN A 517 -3.91 -22.41 -16.25
C ASN A 517 -2.62 -22.52 -17.06
N ARG A 518 -1.92 -23.64 -16.92
CA ARG A 518 -0.69 -23.90 -17.68
C ARG A 518 -1.02 -24.00 -19.17
N LEU A 519 -0.46 -23.07 -19.93
CA LEU A 519 -0.29 -23.23 -21.38
C LEU A 519 1.17 -23.61 -21.64
N ASP A 520 1.64 -23.47 -22.87
CA ASP A 520 3.03 -23.65 -23.25
C ASP A 520 3.93 -22.54 -22.66
N ARG A 521 5.17 -22.89 -22.29
CA ARG A 521 6.15 -21.92 -21.76
C ARG A 521 6.45 -20.80 -22.76
N SER A 522 6.41 -21.10 -24.06
CA SER A 522 6.57 -20.13 -25.15
C SER A 522 5.54 -19.01 -25.07
N SER A 523 4.24 -19.31 -24.89
CA SER A 523 3.19 -18.29 -24.73
C SER A 523 3.45 -17.29 -23.59
N TYR A 524 4.06 -17.74 -22.49
CA TYR A 524 4.44 -16.84 -21.38
C TYR A 524 5.67 -16.00 -21.75
N SER A 525 6.69 -16.62 -22.35
CA SER A 525 7.89 -15.94 -22.82
C SER A 525 7.60 -14.90 -23.91
N GLU A 526 6.65 -15.15 -24.81
CA GLU A 526 6.17 -14.20 -25.82
C GLU A 526 5.54 -12.95 -25.20
N LYS A 527 4.94 -13.08 -24.01
CA LYS A 527 4.40 -11.96 -23.22
C LYS A 527 5.43 -11.37 -22.25
N ASN A 528 6.70 -11.74 -22.38
CA ASN A 528 7.79 -11.33 -21.49
C ASN A 528 7.54 -11.68 -20.01
N ILE A 529 6.91 -12.82 -19.78
CA ILE A 529 6.74 -13.40 -18.45
C ILE A 529 7.79 -14.50 -18.28
N LEU A 530 8.74 -14.29 -17.36
CA LEU A 530 9.87 -15.19 -17.10
C LEU A 530 9.77 -15.76 -15.69
N PHE A 531 10.26 -16.97 -15.47
CA PHE A 531 10.15 -17.65 -14.17
C PHE A 531 11.46 -17.54 -13.41
N MET A 532 11.44 -16.98 -12.20
CA MET A 532 12.65 -16.78 -11.40
C MET A 532 13.31 -18.10 -10.97
N GLN A 533 12.60 -19.23 -11.04
CA GLN A 533 13.14 -20.56 -10.75
C GLN A 533 14.07 -21.08 -11.86
N ASP A 534 13.90 -20.58 -13.09
CA ASP A 534 14.73 -20.99 -14.22
C ASP A 534 16.12 -20.33 -14.07
N LYS A 535 17.20 -21.11 -14.09
CA LYS A 535 18.57 -20.61 -13.81
C LYS A 535 19.03 -19.52 -14.79
N ASP A 536 18.46 -19.50 -15.98
CA ASP A 536 18.78 -18.63 -17.10
C ASP A 536 17.78 -17.49 -17.31
N TYR A 537 16.86 -17.25 -16.37
CA TYR A 537 15.82 -16.21 -16.52
C TYR A 537 16.42 -14.81 -16.80
N LEU A 538 17.53 -14.44 -16.14
CA LEU A 538 18.21 -13.18 -16.40
C LEU A 538 18.82 -13.13 -17.80
N GLN A 539 19.42 -14.24 -18.26
CA GLN A 539 19.99 -14.33 -19.60
C GLN A 539 18.90 -14.17 -20.66
N GLN A 540 17.76 -14.84 -20.49
CA GLN A 540 16.60 -14.68 -21.37
C GLN A 540 16.06 -13.25 -21.36
N MET A 541 16.01 -12.61 -20.18
CA MET A 541 15.58 -11.22 -20.03
C MET A 541 16.47 -10.27 -20.82
N PHE A 542 17.80 -10.33 -20.63
CA PHE A 542 18.74 -9.46 -21.35
C PHE A 542 18.77 -9.75 -22.85
N ALA A 543 18.68 -11.01 -23.27
CA ALA A 543 18.57 -11.36 -24.68
C ALA A 543 17.33 -10.71 -25.32
N LYS A 544 16.17 -10.74 -24.64
CA LYS A 544 14.93 -10.09 -25.09
C LYS A 544 15.03 -8.56 -25.11
N ILE A 545 15.65 -7.96 -24.10
CA ILE A 545 15.87 -6.50 -24.04
C ILE A 545 16.60 -6.01 -25.29
N LEU A 546 17.60 -6.78 -25.74
CA LEU A 546 18.47 -6.43 -26.86
C LEU A 546 17.96 -6.92 -28.23
N SER A 547 17.15 -7.98 -28.28
CA SER A 547 16.55 -8.47 -29.53
C SER A 547 15.41 -7.59 -30.03
N ASP A 548 14.71 -6.93 -29.11
CA ASP A 548 13.55 -6.07 -29.39
C ASP A 548 13.97 -4.60 -29.65
N ALA A 549 15.24 -4.39 -30.03
CA ALA A 549 15.86 -3.12 -30.38
C ALA A 549 15.60 -2.72 -31.84
#